data_AF-A0A3M1TYZ8-F1
#
_entry.id   AF-A0A3M1TYZ8-F1
#
_cell.length_a   1.000
_cell.length_b   1.000
_cell.length_c   1.000
_cell.angle_alpha   90.00
_cell.angle_beta   90.00
_cell.angle_gamma   90.00
#
_symmetry.space_group_name_H-M   'P 1'
#
loop_
_entity.id
_entity.type
_entity.pdbx_description
1 polymer ?
#
loop_
_entity_poly.entity_id
_entity_poly.type
_entity_poly.pdbx_seq_one_letter_code
_entity_poly.pdbx_strand_id
1 'polypeptide(L)'
;MKIFALNLALEFKSATDFQSYRFPTLSLAQLMAQLQAGPAFRGQQFYVQAPANADFIRQLFDLQAHEAWRELEVEVCLLFENQQQAQWAWQAFEAYFKPVAAAGGLVENEEGEYLGIYNRGRWTLPKGHIDAGETPQQAALREVQEETGLQELELKQKIGETWHTYQKRKQWELKTTHWYHMFASSNQPLHPQAKENIEAAKWISREEWLSGRLPMYPQTRHLLALAFSQPLQE
;
A
#
# COMPACT_ATOMS: atom_id res chain seq x y z
N MET A 1 10.30 2.14 -6.06
CA MET A 1 8.99 2.70 -5.59
C MET A 1 7.92 1.67 -5.85
N LYS A 2 6.98 1.45 -4.92
CA LYS A 2 5.96 0.38 -5.02
C LYS A 2 4.56 0.96 -4.94
N ILE A 3 3.71 0.61 -5.89
CA ILE A 3 2.34 1.12 -6.02
C ILE A 3 1.33 -0.02 -6.11
N PHE A 4 0.19 0.17 -5.47
CA PHE A 4 -0.85 -0.86 -5.32
C PHE A 4 -2.13 -0.49 -6.04
N ALA A 5 -2.64 -1.41 -6.85
CA ALA A 5 -3.91 -1.30 -7.55
C ALA A 5 -4.79 -2.48 -7.16
N LEU A 6 -5.52 -2.34 -6.05
CA LEU A 6 -6.22 -3.43 -5.37
C LEU A 6 -5.25 -4.57 -5.00
N ASN A 7 -5.27 -5.71 -5.67
CA ASN A 7 -4.42 -6.86 -5.37
C ASN A 7 -3.12 -6.87 -6.20
N LEU A 8 -3.07 -6.08 -7.29
CA LEU A 8 -1.88 -5.94 -8.15
C LEU A 8 -0.91 -4.92 -7.53
N ALA A 9 0.37 -5.29 -7.44
CA ALA A 9 1.44 -4.36 -7.08
C ALA A 9 2.41 -4.17 -8.25
N LEU A 10 2.78 -2.93 -8.55
CA LEU A 10 3.87 -2.60 -9.47
C LEU A 10 5.02 -2.02 -8.66
N GLU A 11 6.24 -2.53 -8.88
CA GLU A 11 7.45 -2.03 -8.22
C GLU A 11 8.46 -1.55 -9.26
N PHE A 12 8.84 -0.28 -9.20
CA PHE A 12 9.80 0.36 -10.08
C PHE A 12 11.19 0.28 -9.45
N LYS A 13 12.12 -0.45 -10.07
CA LYS A 13 13.50 -0.64 -9.58
C LYS A 13 14.55 -0.45 -10.67
N SER A 14 15.76 -0.15 -10.23
CA SER A 14 16.93 -0.23 -11.08
C SER A 14 17.43 -1.68 -11.16
N ALA A 15 17.77 -2.15 -12.35
CA ALA A 15 18.43 -3.43 -12.54
C ALA A 15 19.79 -3.47 -11.83
N THR A 16 20.43 -2.31 -11.64
CA THR A 16 21.69 -2.19 -10.88
C THR A 16 21.55 -2.53 -9.40
N ASP A 17 20.33 -2.53 -8.85
CA ASP A 17 20.06 -2.91 -7.45
C ASP A 17 20.30 -4.42 -7.24
N PHE A 18 20.36 -5.20 -8.33
CA PHE A 18 20.52 -6.65 -8.33
C PHE A 18 21.94 -7.02 -8.81
N GLN A 19 22.94 -6.79 -7.94
CA GLN A 19 24.37 -6.87 -8.31
C GLN A 19 24.90 -8.27 -8.65
N SER A 20 24.16 -9.36 -8.37
CA SER A 20 24.69 -10.73 -8.52
C SER A 20 23.68 -11.80 -8.95
N TYR A 21 22.38 -11.48 -9.07
CA TYR A 21 21.35 -12.47 -9.37
C TYR A 21 20.56 -12.07 -10.63
N ARG A 22 20.52 -12.95 -11.62
CA ARG A 22 19.69 -12.78 -12.82
C ARG A 22 18.42 -13.60 -12.66
N PHE A 23 17.31 -12.93 -12.39
CA PHE A 23 15.98 -13.55 -12.46
C PHE A 23 15.58 -13.76 -13.93
N PRO A 24 14.81 -14.81 -14.26
CA PRO A 24 14.16 -14.88 -15.56
C PRO A 24 13.24 -13.66 -15.70
N THR A 25 13.55 -12.78 -16.66
CA THR A 25 12.74 -11.60 -16.94
C THR A 25 11.80 -11.85 -18.11
N LEU A 26 10.64 -11.20 -18.05
CA LEU A 26 9.63 -11.21 -19.08
C LEU A 26 9.64 -9.88 -19.83
N SER A 27 9.24 -9.90 -21.10
CA SER A 27 8.66 -8.72 -21.75
C SER A 27 7.25 -8.48 -21.23
N LEU A 28 6.71 -7.27 -21.44
CA LEU A 28 5.32 -6.97 -21.06
C LEU A 28 4.34 -7.90 -21.78
N ALA A 29 4.57 -8.23 -23.05
CA ALA A 29 3.72 -9.15 -23.80
C ALA A 29 3.71 -10.57 -23.19
N GLN A 30 4.87 -11.04 -22.72
CA GLN A 30 4.96 -12.34 -22.03
C GLN A 30 4.27 -12.31 -20.67
N LEU A 31 4.40 -11.22 -19.91
CA LEU A 31 3.63 -11.02 -18.68
C LEU A 31 2.13 -11.11 -18.96
N MET A 32 1.64 -10.35 -19.96
CA MET A 32 0.22 -10.31 -20.31
C MET A 32 -0.30 -11.70 -20.71
N ALA A 33 0.47 -12.45 -21.51
CA ALA A 33 0.12 -13.82 -21.87
C ALA A 33 0.05 -14.75 -20.64
N GLN A 34 0.93 -14.55 -19.66
CA GLN A 34 0.88 -15.31 -18.40
C GLN A 34 -0.34 -14.93 -17.56
N LEU A 35 -0.60 -13.64 -17.34
CA LEU A 35 -1.76 -13.19 -16.55
C LEU A 35 -3.09 -13.66 -17.14
N GLN A 36 -3.19 -13.77 -18.47
CA GLN A 36 -4.35 -14.35 -19.16
C GLN A 36 -4.62 -15.82 -18.82
N ALA A 37 -3.61 -16.58 -18.37
CA ALA A 37 -3.77 -17.98 -17.97
C ALA A 37 -4.54 -18.16 -16.64
N GLY A 38 -4.88 -17.07 -15.95
CA GLY A 38 -5.83 -17.07 -14.84
C GLY A 38 -5.22 -17.22 -13.44
N PRO A 39 -5.98 -17.66 -12.43
CA PRO A 39 -5.71 -17.42 -11.00
C PRO A 39 -4.56 -18.24 -10.38
N ALA A 40 -3.72 -18.92 -11.17
CA ALA A 40 -2.59 -19.71 -10.68
C ALA A 40 -1.48 -18.86 -10.00
N PHE A 41 -1.58 -17.53 -10.05
CA PHE A 41 -0.50 -16.61 -9.70
C PHE A 41 -0.66 -15.90 -8.35
N ARG A 42 -1.62 -16.32 -7.50
CA ARG A 42 -1.82 -15.70 -6.18
C ARG A 42 -0.51 -15.68 -5.37
N GLY A 43 -0.04 -14.49 -5.01
CA GLY A 43 1.19 -14.27 -4.25
C GLY A 43 2.48 -14.40 -5.06
N GLN A 44 2.40 -14.55 -6.38
CA GLN A 44 3.59 -14.63 -7.23
C GLN A 44 4.17 -13.26 -7.56
N GLN A 45 5.49 -13.23 -7.72
CA GLN A 45 6.25 -12.07 -8.16
C GLN A 45 6.84 -12.32 -9.55
N PHE A 46 6.58 -11.39 -10.47
CA PHE A 46 7.11 -11.36 -11.81
C PHE A 46 8.18 -10.28 -11.95
N TYR A 47 9.14 -10.53 -12.82
CA TYR A 47 10.19 -9.58 -13.15
C TYR A 47 10.07 -9.23 -14.63
N VAL A 48 9.92 -7.95 -14.94
CA VAL A 48 9.71 -7.46 -16.30
C VAL A 48 10.85 -6.52 -16.67
N GLN A 49 11.50 -6.80 -17.81
CA GLN A 49 12.46 -5.85 -18.37
C GLN A 49 11.69 -4.65 -18.91
N ALA A 50 11.91 -3.49 -18.30
CA ALA A 50 11.13 -2.29 -18.56
C ALA A 50 11.91 -1.30 -19.44
N PRO A 51 11.44 -0.97 -20.66
CA PRO A 51 12.00 0.13 -21.42
C PRO A 51 11.51 1.49 -20.87
N ALA A 52 12.39 2.48 -20.86
CA ALA A 52 12.06 3.84 -20.43
C ALA A 52 11.48 4.67 -21.59
N ASN A 53 10.24 4.38 -22.01
CA ASN A 53 9.55 5.14 -23.05
C ASN A 53 8.05 5.33 -22.76
N ALA A 54 7.43 6.33 -23.40
CA ALA A 54 6.05 6.72 -23.12
C ALA A 54 5.02 5.64 -23.46
N ASP A 55 5.25 4.85 -24.52
CA ASP A 55 4.35 3.76 -24.91
C ASP A 55 4.27 2.68 -23.84
N PHE A 56 5.42 2.32 -23.25
CA PHE A 56 5.47 1.36 -22.17
C PHE A 56 4.72 1.87 -20.93
N ILE A 57 4.91 3.15 -20.56
CA ILE A 57 4.19 3.75 -19.42
C ILE A 57 2.67 3.73 -19.65
N ARG A 58 2.22 4.04 -20.88
CA ARG A 58 0.80 3.93 -21.25
C ARG A 58 0.28 2.51 -21.11
N GLN A 59 1.03 1.52 -21.59
CA GLN A 59 0.65 0.10 -21.45
C GLN A 59 0.61 -0.36 -19.98
N LEU A 60 1.51 0.13 -19.14
CA LEU A 60 1.46 -0.13 -17.70
C LEU A 60 0.22 0.47 -17.05
N PHE A 61 -0.18 1.69 -17.46
CA PHE A 61 -1.42 2.30 -17.00
C PHE A 61 -2.62 1.47 -17.41
N ASP A 62 -2.70 1.06 -18.69
CA ASP A 62 -3.79 0.24 -19.21
C ASP A 62 -3.89 -1.11 -18.46
N LEU A 63 -2.76 -1.76 -18.19
CA LEU A 63 -2.69 -2.97 -17.38
C LEU A 63 -3.27 -2.71 -15.98
N GLN A 64 -2.84 -1.64 -15.31
CA GLN A 64 -3.26 -1.33 -13.95
C GLN A 64 -4.72 -0.82 -13.86
N ALA A 65 -5.25 -0.27 -14.95
CA ALA A 65 -6.62 0.21 -15.06
C ALA A 65 -7.62 -0.92 -15.29
N HIS A 66 -7.17 -2.05 -15.83
CA HIS A 66 -8.03 -3.18 -16.18
C HIS A 66 -8.43 -4.00 -14.94
N GLU A 67 -9.73 -4.13 -14.71
CA GLU A 67 -10.32 -4.74 -13.51
C GLU A 67 -9.82 -6.17 -13.26
N ALA A 68 -9.81 -7.02 -14.29
CA ALA A 68 -9.38 -8.41 -14.14
C ALA A 68 -7.95 -8.57 -13.59
N TRP A 69 -7.02 -7.66 -13.96
CA TRP A 69 -5.62 -7.75 -13.51
C TRP A 69 -5.46 -7.29 -12.06
N ARG A 70 -6.30 -6.36 -11.62
CA ARG A 70 -6.33 -5.85 -10.25
C ARG A 70 -6.73 -6.92 -9.23
N GLU A 71 -7.40 -7.99 -9.67
CA GLU A 71 -7.85 -9.08 -8.78
C GLU A 71 -6.83 -10.21 -8.57
N LEU A 72 -5.83 -10.37 -9.44
CA LEU A 72 -4.97 -11.57 -9.49
C LEU A 72 -4.01 -11.77 -8.29
N GLU A 73 -3.87 -10.78 -7.41
CA GLU A 73 -2.93 -10.80 -6.27
C GLU A 73 -1.50 -11.17 -6.71
N VAL A 74 -0.92 -10.32 -7.55
CA VAL A 74 0.44 -10.49 -8.11
C VAL A 74 1.27 -9.24 -7.90
N GLU A 75 2.59 -9.44 -7.85
CA GLU A 75 3.56 -8.36 -7.83
C GLU A 75 4.39 -8.36 -9.11
N VAL A 76 4.55 -7.20 -9.73
CA VAL A 76 5.34 -7.03 -10.95
C VAL A 76 6.47 -6.05 -10.67
N CYS A 77 7.68 -6.57 -10.60
CA CYS A 77 8.91 -5.80 -10.49
C CYS A 77 9.37 -5.37 -11.89
N LEU A 78 9.26 -4.08 -12.17
CA LEU A 78 9.69 -3.40 -13.38
C LEU A 78 11.17 -3.04 -13.23
N LEU A 79 12.01 -3.72 -14.00
CA LEU A 79 13.46 -3.56 -13.97
C LEU A 79 13.89 -2.60 -15.08
N PHE A 80 14.19 -1.36 -14.71
CA PHE A 80 14.77 -0.35 -15.58
C PHE A 80 16.29 -0.47 -15.61
N GLU A 81 16.94 0.03 -16.66
CA GLU A 81 18.40 -0.14 -16.81
C GLU A 81 19.20 0.48 -15.66
N ASN A 82 18.72 1.63 -15.16
CA ASN A 82 19.37 2.38 -14.10
C ASN A 82 18.35 3.17 -13.27
N GLN A 83 18.84 3.77 -12.18
CA GLN A 83 18.02 4.55 -11.25
C GLN A 83 17.34 5.77 -11.92
N GLN A 84 18.02 6.43 -12.85
CA GLN A 84 17.48 7.58 -13.58
C GLN A 84 16.25 7.20 -14.40
N GLN A 85 16.31 6.08 -15.12
CA GLN A 85 15.19 5.55 -15.89
C GLN A 85 14.02 5.13 -14.98
N ALA A 86 14.30 4.48 -13.85
CA ALA A 86 13.27 4.09 -12.89
C ALA A 86 12.53 5.30 -12.31
N GLN A 87 13.26 6.38 -11.97
CA GLN A 87 12.69 7.63 -11.48
C GLN A 87 11.85 8.35 -12.54
N TRP A 88 12.37 8.45 -13.77
CA TRP A 88 11.64 9.03 -14.88
C TRP A 88 10.33 8.26 -15.15
N ALA A 89 10.40 6.93 -15.16
CA ALA A 89 9.25 6.08 -15.42
C ALA A 89 8.18 6.22 -14.34
N TRP A 90 8.60 6.31 -13.07
CA TRP A 90 7.71 6.62 -11.96
C TRP A 90 6.98 7.95 -12.18
N GLN A 91 7.72 9.04 -12.45
CA GLN A 91 7.12 10.36 -12.67
C GLN A 91 6.17 10.38 -13.88
N ALA A 92 6.56 9.74 -14.98
CA ALA A 92 5.74 9.61 -16.17
C ALA A 92 4.46 8.81 -15.90
N PHE A 93 4.54 7.79 -15.05
CA PHE A 93 3.39 6.98 -14.64
C PHE A 93 2.46 7.74 -13.71
N GLU A 94 3.00 8.43 -12.69
CA GLU A 94 2.21 9.26 -11.76
C GLU A 94 1.40 10.35 -12.48
N ALA A 95 1.92 10.89 -13.59
CA ALA A 95 1.26 11.92 -14.38
C ALA A 95 -0.11 11.50 -14.98
N TYR A 96 -0.43 10.19 -15.02
CA TYR A 96 -1.74 9.70 -15.44
C TYR A 96 -2.83 9.87 -14.37
N PHE A 97 -2.46 10.23 -13.14
CA PHE A 97 -3.34 10.20 -12.00
C PHE A 97 -3.54 11.59 -11.40
N LYS A 98 -4.73 11.82 -10.85
CA LYS A 98 -4.97 12.94 -9.94
C LYS A 98 -4.38 12.59 -8.58
N PRO A 99 -3.49 13.41 -8.00
CA PRO A 99 -2.94 13.15 -6.68
C PRO A 99 -4.00 13.34 -5.59
N VAL A 100 -3.97 12.47 -4.60
CA VAL A 100 -4.76 12.54 -3.36
C VAL A 100 -3.83 12.26 -2.19
N ALA A 101 -3.92 13.08 -1.15
CA ALA A 101 -3.09 12.92 0.04
C ALA A 101 -3.92 12.35 1.19
N ALA A 102 -3.32 11.43 1.93
CA ALA A 102 -3.94 10.72 3.05
C ALA A 102 -2.90 10.49 4.16
N ALA A 103 -3.36 10.23 5.37
CA ALA A 103 -2.48 9.84 6.47
C ALA A 103 -3.18 8.86 7.41
N GLY A 104 -2.38 8.10 8.18
CA GLY A 104 -2.90 7.12 9.13
C GLY A 104 -1.85 6.60 10.10
N GLY A 105 -2.30 5.70 10.98
CA GLY A 105 -1.54 5.22 12.12
C GLY A 105 -1.36 3.70 12.15
N LEU A 106 -0.14 3.25 12.44
CA LEU A 106 0.10 1.96 13.07
C LEU A 106 0.13 2.21 14.57
N VAL A 107 -0.99 1.93 15.24
CA VAL A 107 -1.16 2.19 16.67
C VAL A 107 -0.80 0.94 17.45
N GLU A 108 0.14 1.05 18.37
CA GLU A 108 0.58 0.00 19.29
C GLU A 108 0.04 0.25 20.70
N ASN A 109 -0.20 -0.81 21.45
CA ASN A 109 -0.58 -0.73 22.87
C ASN A 109 0.51 -1.30 23.79
N GLU A 110 0.30 -1.20 25.10
CA GLU A 110 1.20 -1.68 26.15
C GLU A 110 1.42 -3.20 26.15
N GLU A 111 0.56 -3.97 25.47
CA GLU A 111 0.67 -5.42 25.32
C GLU A 111 1.44 -5.84 24.05
N GLY A 112 1.91 -4.88 23.24
CA GLY A 112 2.59 -5.16 21.98
C GLY A 112 1.64 -5.61 20.86
N GLU A 113 0.35 -5.30 20.99
CA GLU A 113 -0.65 -5.50 19.95
C GLU A 113 -0.83 -4.23 19.12
N TYR A 114 -1.35 -4.40 17.91
CA TYR A 114 -1.55 -3.30 16.97
C TYR A 114 -3.00 -3.18 16.55
N LEU A 115 -3.50 -1.95 16.52
CA LEU A 115 -4.88 -1.63 16.15
C LEU A 115 -5.15 -1.96 14.67
N GLY A 116 -6.19 -2.75 14.44
CA GLY A 116 -6.75 -3.03 13.12
C GLY A 116 -8.19 -2.56 13.02
N ILE A 117 -8.56 -2.11 11.83
CA ILE A 117 -9.95 -1.87 11.43
C ILE A 117 -10.36 -2.84 10.33
N TYR A 118 -11.60 -3.31 10.35
CA TYR A 118 -12.17 -4.20 9.34
C TYR A 118 -13.19 -3.44 8.50
N ASN A 119 -12.96 -3.38 7.19
CA ASN A 119 -13.91 -2.82 6.24
C ASN A 119 -13.91 -3.60 4.93
N ARG A 120 -15.09 -3.75 4.31
CA ARG A 120 -15.23 -4.35 2.98
C ARG A 120 -14.57 -5.73 2.87
N GLY A 121 -14.69 -6.54 3.92
CA GLY A 121 -14.16 -7.90 3.94
C GLY A 121 -12.66 -8.03 4.24
N ARG A 122 -11.97 -6.95 4.62
CA ARG A 122 -10.51 -6.96 4.85
C ARG A 122 -10.10 -6.14 6.07
N TRP A 123 -9.06 -6.61 6.74
CA TRP A 123 -8.35 -5.87 7.78
C TRP A 123 -7.37 -4.88 7.16
N THR A 124 -7.31 -3.69 7.74
CA THR A 124 -6.37 -2.61 7.40
C THR A 124 -6.06 -1.78 8.63
N LEU A 125 -5.09 -0.88 8.51
CA LEU A 125 -4.83 0.17 9.48
C LEU A 125 -5.75 1.38 9.24
N PRO A 126 -6.07 2.15 10.30
CA PRO A 126 -6.85 3.38 10.21
C PRO A 126 -6.12 4.50 9.45
N LYS A 127 -6.85 5.19 8.57
CA LYS A 127 -6.35 6.26 7.68
C LYS A 127 -7.47 6.91 6.84
N GLY A 128 -7.33 8.21 6.62
CA GLY A 128 -8.17 8.94 5.67
C GLY A 128 -7.48 10.14 5.04
N HIS A 129 -8.26 11.09 4.54
CA HIS A 129 -7.75 12.17 3.69
C HIS A 129 -7.06 13.23 4.55
N ILE A 130 -6.06 13.91 3.97
CA ILE A 130 -5.51 15.12 4.59
C ILE A 130 -6.39 16.30 4.18
N ASP A 131 -6.98 16.97 5.16
CA ASP A 131 -7.85 18.12 4.92
C ASP A 131 -7.05 19.41 4.65
N ALA A 132 -7.74 20.42 4.11
CA ALA A 132 -7.10 21.69 3.76
C ALA A 132 -6.54 22.39 5.00
N GLY A 133 -5.23 22.68 4.99
CA GLY A 133 -4.52 23.30 6.12
C GLY A 133 -4.03 22.30 7.17
N GLU A 134 -4.29 21.02 7.00
CA GLU A 134 -3.85 19.96 7.91
C GLU A 134 -2.45 19.44 7.53
N THR A 135 -1.60 19.24 8.52
CA THR A 135 -0.35 18.47 8.34
C THR A 135 -0.65 16.97 8.29
N PRO A 136 0.21 16.15 7.64
CA PRO A 136 -0.01 14.70 7.63
C PRO A 136 -0.10 14.08 9.03
N GLN A 137 0.65 14.60 10.01
CA GLN A 137 0.59 14.19 11.42
C GLN A 137 -0.79 14.44 12.05
N GLN A 138 -1.34 15.64 11.85
CA GLN A 138 -2.65 16.01 12.37
C GLN A 138 -3.75 15.15 11.75
N ALA A 139 -3.68 14.94 10.43
CA ALA A 139 -4.60 14.07 9.71
C ALA A 139 -4.53 12.63 10.24
N ALA A 140 -3.32 12.10 10.45
CA ALA A 140 -3.15 10.74 10.95
C ALA A 140 -3.81 10.58 12.33
N LEU A 141 -3.62 11.52 13.25
CA LEU A 141 -4.24 11.48 14.58
C LEU A 141 -5.77 11.58 14.48
N ARG A 142 -6.29 12.59 13.76
CA ARG A 142 -7.73 12.80 13.59
C ARG A 142 -8.40 11.56 13.00
N GLU A 143 -7.86 11.01 11.92
CA GLU A 143 -8.43 9.84 11.23
C GLU A 143 -8.45 8.60 12.14
N VAL A 144 -7.40 8.36 12.92
CA VAL A 144 -7.39 7.27 13.90
C VAL A 144 -8.49 7.48 14.95
N GLN A 145 -8.64 8.70 15.47
CA GLN A 145 -9.69 9.02 16.45
C GLN A 145 -11.09 8.85 15.85
N GLU A 146 -11.33 9.36 14.63
CA GLU A 146 -12.63 9.33 13.95
C GLU A 146 -13.05 7.90 13.60
N GLU A 147 -12.13 7.09 13.05
CA GLU A 147 -12.40 5.75 12.56
C GLU A 147 -12.54 4.72 13.69
N THR A 148 -11.84 4.92 14.83
CA THR A 148 -11.70 3.92 15.89
C THR A 148 -12.26 4.34 17.25
N GLY A 149 -12.55 5.62 17.46
CA GLY A 149 -13.04 6.16 18.73
C GLY A 149 -11.98 6.42 19.80
N LEU A 150 -10.70 6.06 19.57
CA LEU A 150 -9.60 6.40 20.48
C LEU A 150 -9.52 7.92 20.69
N GLN A 151 -9.12 8.35 21.89
CA GLN A 151 -9.04 9.77 22.23
C GLN A 151 -7.60 10.17 22.59
N GLU A 152 -6.92 9.33 23.38
CA GLU A 152 -5.55 9.56 23.83
C GLU A 152 -4.59 8.76 22.94
N LEU A 153 -3.99 9.47 21.97
CA LEU A 153 -2.98 8.95 21.06
C LEU A 153 -1.68 9.71 21.27
N GLU A 154 -0.58 8.98 21.38
CA GLU A 154 0.75 9.55 21.32
C GLU A 154 1.33 9.32 19.91
N LEU A 155 1.62 10.41 19.20
CA LEU A 155 2.29 10.35 17.91
C LEU A 155 3.78 10.09 18.10
N LYS A 156 4.32 9.10 17.38
CA LYS A 156 5.75 8.77 17.37
C LYS A 156 6.35 9.12 15.99
N GLN A 157 7.27 8.31 15.49
CA GLN A 157 7.98 8.54 14.22
C GLN A 157 7.12 8.24 12.98
N LYS A 158 7.51 8.85 11.85
CA LYS A 158 7.01 8.47 10.53
C LYS A 158 7.58 7.10 10.14
N ILE A 159 6.71 6.20 9.68
CA ILE A 159 7.09 4.87 9.18
C ILE A 159 7.48 4.95 7.71
N GLY A 160 6.67 5.62 6.91
CA GLY A 160 6.87 5.68 5.46
C GLY A 160 5.60 6.06 4.71
N GLU A 161 5.56 5.71 3.44
CA GLU A 161 4.46 6.02 2.54
C GLU A 161 4.02 4.79 1.75
N THR A 162 2.74 4.72 1.44
CA THR A 162 2.20 3.76 0.48
C THR A 162 1.44 4.48 -0.61
N TRP A 163 1.62 4.05 -1.85
CA TRP A 163 0.93 4.59 -3.02
C TRP A 163 -0.12 3.60 -3.50
N HIS A 164 -1.33 4.08 -3.74
CA HIS A 164 -2.37 3.23 -4.31
C HIS A 164 -3.24 3.96 -5.30
N THR A 165 -3.74 3.23 -6.28
CA THR A 165 -4.57 3.78 -7.35
C THR A 165 -5.95 3.16 -7.34
N TYR A 166 -6.94 4.01 -7.57
CA TYR A 166 -8.34 3.61 -7.70
C TYR A 166 -9.06 4.59 -8.61
N GLN A 167 -10.19 4.16 -9.13
CA GLN A 167 -11.04 5.01 -9.95
C GLN A 167 -12.17 5.58 -9.09
N LYS A 168 -12.33 6.90 -9.11
CA LYS A 168 -13.43 7.61 -8.44
C LYS A 168 -14.08 8.55 -9.45
N ARG A 169 -15.40 8.40 -9.65
CA ARG A 169 -16.18 9.23 -10.59
C ARG A 169 -15.55 9.33 -12.00
N LYS A 170 -15.09 8.19 -12.54
CA LYS A 170 -14.37 8.06 -13.84
C LYS A 170 -12.98 8.70 -13.91
N GLN A 171 -12.49 9.32 -12.83
CA GLN A 171 -11.12 9.81 -12.74
C GLN A 171 -10.24 8.81 -12.00
N TRP A 172 -9.03 8.59 -12.51
CA TRP A 172 -8.02 7.80 -11.83
C TRP A 172 -7.28 8.66 -10.80
N GLU A 173 -7.29 8.21 -9.55
CA GLU A 173 -6.63 8.90 -8.44
C GLU A 173 -5.43 8.06 -8.00
N LEU A 174 -4.33 8.75 -7.70
CA LEU A 174 -3.15 8.22 -7.02
C LEU A 174 -3.17 8.78 -5.61
N LYS A 175 -3.45 7.92 -4.65
CA LYS A 175 -3.46 8.29 -3.25
C LYS A 175 -2.16 7.90 -2.57
N THR A 176 -1.46 8.90 -2.08
CA THR A 176 -0.28 8.76 -1.21
C THR A 176 -0.75 8.79 0.22
N THR A 177 -0.48 7.73 0.99
CA THR A 177 -0.78 7.67 2.41
C THR A 177 0.50 7.75 3.22
N HIS A 178 0.61 8.76 4.09
CA HIS A 178 1.69 8.91 5.06
C HIS A 178 1.35 8.13 6.33
N TRP A 179 2.27 7.27 6.76
CA TRP A 179 2.06 6.40 7.90
C TRP A 179 2.94 6.78 9.07
N TYR A 180 2.35 6.81 10.26
CA TYR A 180 3.01 7.14 11.51
C TYR A 180 2.84 6.01 12.51
N HIS A 181 3.87 5.77 13.30
CA HIS A 181 3.75 4.95 14.50
C HIS A 181 3.07 5.79 15.58
N MET A 182 2.19 5.16 16.35
CA MET A 182 1.45 5.79 17.43
C MET A 182 1.32 4.82 18.60
N PHE A 183 1.05 5.37 19.77
CA PHE A 183 0.75 4.59 20.96
C PHE A 183 -0.62 4.99 21.54
N ALA A 184 -1.39 4.01 22.01
CA ALA A 184 -2.60 4.23 22.79
C ALA A 184 -2.85 3.05 23.74
N SER A 185 -3.38 3.33 24.94
CA SER A 185 -3.71 2.25 25.88
C SER A 185 -4.80 1.34 25.34
N SER A 186 -4.62 0.03 25.52
CA SER A 186 -5.61 -1.00 25.18
C SER A 186 -6.92 -0.87 25.96
N ASN A 187 -6.92 -0.15 27.08
CA ASN A 187 -8.08 0.10 27.93
C ASN A 187 -9.07 1.11 27.34
N GLN A 188 -8.67 1.88 26.32
CA GLN A 188 -9.60 2.80 25.65
C GLN A 188 -10.64 2.00 24.85
N PRO A 189 -11.93 2.32 24.97
CA PRO A 189 -12.96 1.64 24.22
C PRO A 189 -12.83 1.96 22.73
N LEU A 190 -12.95 0.92 21.89
CA LEU A 190 -12.99 1.09 20.45
C LEU A 190 -14.43 1.27 19.97
N HIS A 191 -14.66 2.32 19.20
CA HIS A 191 -15.94 2.67 18.58
C HIS A 191 -15.77 2.78 17.07
N PRO A 192 -15.84 1.66 16.32
CA PRO A 192 -15.67 1.67 14.88
C PRO A 192 -16.72 2.56 14.20
N GLN A 193 -16.27 3.38 13.26
CA GLN A 193 -17.14 4.37 12.61
C GLN A 193 -17.95 3.78 11.45
N ALA A 194 -19.20 3.39 11.72
CA ALA A 194 -20.08 2.78 10.72
C ALA A 194 -20.33 3.67 9.48
N LYS A 195 -20.28 5.01 9.61
CA LYS A 195 -20.44 5.95 8.49
C LYS A 195 -19.37 5.77 7.41
N GLU A 196 -18.20 5.27 7.79
CA GLU A 196 -17.08 5.00 6.87
C GLU A 196 -17.02 3.53 6.44
N ASN A 197 -18.04 2.74 6.78
CA ASN A 197 -18.11 1.30 6.54
C ASN A 197 -17.06 0.51 7.33
N ILE A 198 -16.68 1.00 8.51
CA ILE A 198 -15.85 0.27 9.45
C ILE A 198 -16.76 -0.62 10.29
N GLU A 199 -16.60 -1.92 10.12
CA GLU A 199 -17.44 -2.95 10.73
C GLU A 199 -16.88 -3.39 12.10
N ALA A 200 -15.56 -3.31 12.28
CA ALA A 200 -14.90 -3.63 13.55
C ALA A 200 -13.59 -2.85 13.70
N ALA A 201 -13.21 -2.59 14.95
CA ALA A 201 -11.88 -2.15 15.36
C ALA A 201 -11.40 -3.07 16.48
N LYS A 202 -10.17 -3.57 16.42
CA LYS A 202 -9.61 -4.52 17.38
C LYS A 202 -8.11 -4.35 17.58
N TRP A 203 -7.65 -4.62 18.78
CA TRP A 203 -6.24 -4.93 19.02
C TRP A 203 -5.93 -6.33 18.49
N ILE A 204 -4.84 -6.44 17.73
CA ILE A 204 -4.43 -7.67 17.05
C ILE A 204 -2.93 -7.85 17.28
N SER A 205 -2.53 -9.02 17.75
CA SER A 205 -1.13 -9.30 18.04
C SER A 205 -0.25 -9.22 16.79
N ARG A 206 1.03 -8.87 16.97
CA ARG A 206 2.03 -8.88 15.88
C ARG A 206 2.07 -10.20 15.13
N GLU A 207 1.99 -11.32 15.86
CA GLU A 207 1.98 -12.66 15.28
C GLU A 207 0.76 -12.87 14.38
N GLU A 208 -0.43 -12.44 14.83
CA GLU A 208 -1.65 -12.61 14.04
C GLU A 208 -1.62 -11.76 12.76
N TRP A 209 -1.13 -10.52 12.83
CA TRP A 209 -0.88 -9.67 11.65
C TRP A 209 0.05 -10.33 10.63
N LEU A 210 1.11 -10.99 11.11
CA LEU A 210 2.11 -11.65 10.26
C LEU A 210 1.73 -13.07 9.83
N SER A 211 0.69 -13.65 10.42
CA SER A 211 0.31 -15.05 10.20
C SER A 211 -0.15 -15.37 8.77
N GLY A 212 -0.50 -14.36 7.97
CA GLY A 212 -1.11 -14.52 6.65
C GLY A 212 -2.56 -15.01 6.67
N ARG A 213 -3.16 -15.22 7.85
CA ARG A 213 -4.55 -15.70 8.02
C ARG A 213 -5.58 -14.58 7.90
N LEU A 214 -5.21 -13.34 8.25
CA LEU A 214 -6.11 -12.19 8.15
C LEU A 214 -6.26 -11.78 6.68
N PRO A 215 -7.49 -11.69 6.14
CA PRO A 215 -7.70 -11.11 4.82
C PRO A 215 -7.32 -9.63 4.89
N MET A 216 -6.27 -9.25 4.16
CA MET A 216 -5.74 -7.89 4.16
C MET A 216 -5.55 -7.38 2.73
N TYR A 217 -5.50 -6.06 2.58
CA TYR A 217 -4.99 -5.48 1.34
C TYR A 217 -3.45 -5.64 1.24
N PRO A 218 -2.89 -5.80 0.03
CA PRO A 218 -1.43 -5.95 -0.13
C PRO A 218 -0.62 -4.77 0.40
N GLN A 219 -1.11 -3.54 0.27
CA GLN A 219 -0.43 -2.35 0.82
C GLN A 219 -0.32 -2.38 2.34
N THR A 220 -1.33 -2.93 3.03
CA THR A 220 -1.32 -3.11 4.48
C THR A 220 -0.24 -4.12 4.87
N ARG A 221 -0.20 -5.27 4.19
CA ARG A 221 0.87 -6.28 4.40
C ARG A 221 2.26 -5.71 4.15
N HIS A 222 2.41 -4.93 3.09
CA HIS A 222 3.68 -4.29 2.76
C HIS A 222 4.12 -3.31 3.84
N LEU A 223 3.20 -2.46 4.33
CA LEU A 223 3.49 -1.52 5.40
C LEU A 223 3.85 -2.22 6.71
N LEU A 224 3.12 -3.27 7.10
CA LEU A 224 3.43 -4.07 8.29
C LEU A 224 4.80 -4.72 8.18
N ALA A 225 5.15 -5.26 7.00
CA ALA A 225 6.48 -5.82 6.76
C ALA A 225 7.58 -4.74 6.88
N LEU A 226 7.35 -3.53 6.36
CA LEU A 226 8.26 -2.40 6.55
C LEU A 226 8.41 -2.04 8.03
N ALA A 227 7.31 -1.79 8.72
CA ALA A 227 7.29 -1.36 10.12
C ALA A 227 7.94 -2.38 11.05
N PHE A 228 7.68 -3.68 10.85
CA PHE A 228 8.19 -4.74 11.73
C PHE A 228 9.60 -5.24 11.37
N SER A 229 10.14 -4.84 10.21
CA SER A 229 11.53 -5.15 9.82
C SER A 229 12.54 -4.15 10.37
N GLN A 230 12.08 -2.95 10.77
CA GLN A 230 12.91 -1.95 11.42
C GLN A 230 12.66 -2.01 12.93
N PRO A 231 13.69 -1.88 13.78
CA PRO A 231 13.45 -1.63 15.19
C PRO A 231 12.66 -0.31 15.29
N LEU A 232 11.47 -0.34 15.90
CA LEU A 232 10.79 0.88 16.30
C LEU A 232 11.72 1.57 17.30
N GLN A 233 12.26 2.74 16.92
CA GLN A 233 13.12 3.51 17.81
C GLN A 233 12.23 4.07 18.92
N GLU A 234 12.64 3.81 20.17
CA GLU A 234 11.96 4.29 21.39
C GLU A 234 11.85 5.82 21.45
#